data_AF-A0A5C8A2L2-F1
#
_entry.id   AF-A0A5C8A2L2-F1
#
_cell.length_a   1.000
_cell.length_b   1.000
_cell.length_c   1.000
_cell.angle_alpha   90.00
_cell.angle_beta   90.00
_cell.angle_gamma   90.00
#
_symmetry.space_group_name_H-M   'P 1'
#
loop_
_entity.id
_entity.type
_entity.pdbx_description
1 polymer ?
#
loop_
_entity_poly.entity_id
_entity_poly.type
_entity_poly.pdbx_seq_one_letter_code
_entity_poly.pdbx_strand_id
1 'polypeptide(L)'
;MTVFARILSHVLHPLLMPFYSVWALLVLDPHVGYFLQPHGRLLLLGMVAVMTIVFPVLSVLMMMRTGLVSSLELPRREERMAPYLMTLLYGGMTLYLLFRTPLHPIAYALFTGILCAIAISASITPWWKISAHMVGIGGFVGMLFGLWFVHGLDLFAPIVAAILLAGALATSRLLTSDHTHAQTLVGAAVGVLCTFGAMVLPMLG
;
A
#
# COMPACT_ATOMS: atom_id res chain seq x y z
N MET A 1 -22.28 -10.18 10.66
CA MET A 1 -21.11 -9.38 11.08
C MET A 1 -19.83 -9.79 10.34
N THR A 2 -19.55 -11.09 10.15
CA THR A 2 -18.32 -11.56 9.47
C THR A 2 -18.28 -11.27 7.96
N VAL A 3 -19.42 -11.24 7.27
CA VAL A 3 -19.49 -10.96 5.81
C VAL A 3 -18.99 -9.55 5.49
N PHE A 4 -19.49 -8.53 6.19
CA PHE A 4 -19.04 -7.14 6.00
C PHE A 4 -17.53 -7.00 6.24
N ALA A 5 -17.02 -7.60 7.31
CA ALA A 5 -15.59 -7.57 7.63
C ALA A 5 -14.71 -8.24 6.57
N ARG A 6 -15.20 -9.32 5.93
CA ARG A 6 -14.52 -9.97 4.80
C ARG A 6 -14.54 -9.10 3.55
N ILE A 7 -15.69 -8.52 3.20
CA ILE A 7 -15.81 -7.58 2.06
C ILE A 7 -14.84 -6.41 2.24
N LEU A 8 -14.83 -5.80 3.43
CA LEU A 8 -13.94 -4.68 3.71
C LEU A 8 -12.47 -5.07 3.58
N SER A 9 -12.09 -6.25 4.07
CA SER A 9 -10.71 -6.78 3.91
C SER A 9 -10.33 -7.01 2.45
N HIS A 10 -11.27 -7.45 1.61
CA HIS A 10 -11.02 -7.63 0.17
C HIS A 10 -10.93 -6.30 -0.59
N VAL A 11 -11.81 -5.35 -0.30
CA VAL A 11 -11.80 -4.03 -0.97
C VAL A 11 -10.57 -3.22 -0.58
N LEU A 12 -10.13 -3.32 0.69
CA LEU A 12 -8.93 -2.68 1.23
C LEU A 12 -7.74 -3.64 1.30
N HIS A 13 -7.66 -4.56 0.33
CA HIS A 13 -6.59 -5.54 0.29
C HIS A 13 -5.23 -4.84 0.03
N PRO A 14 -4.12 -5.29 0.68
CA PRO A 14 -2.81 -4.64 0.57
C PRO A 14 -2.32 -4.43 -0.86
N LEU A 15 -2.60 -5.38 -1.75
CA LEU A 15 -2.20 -5.31 -3.17
C LEU A 15 -2.90 -4.18 -3.95
N LEU A 16 -4.09 -3.76 -3.51
CA LEU A 16 -4.84 -2.65 -4.10
C LEU A 16 -4.36 -1.29 -3.58
N MET A 17 -3.72 -1.26 -2.42
CA MET A 17 -3.37 0.00 -1.75
C MET A 17 -2.40 0.89 -2.56
N PRO A 18 -1.34 0.36 -3.20
CA PRO A 18 -0.50 1.18 -4.08
C PRO A 18 -1.28 1.81 -5.24
N PHE A 19 -2.21 1.05 -5.84
CA PHE A 19 -3.08 1.56 -6.90
C PHE A 19 -3.98 2.69 -6.39
N TYR A 20 -4.65 2.50 -5.24
CA TYR A 20 -5.47 3.55 -4.63
C TYR A 20 -4.65 4.78 -4.27
N SER A 21 -3.43 4.61 -3.75
CA SER A 21 -2.55 5.73 -3.42
C SER A 21 -2.17 6.55 -4.65
N VAL A 22 -1.80 5.90 -5.76
CA VAL A 22 -1.47 6.61 -7.01
C VAL A 22 -2.72 7.23 -7.64
N TRP A 23 -3.86 6.55 -7.60
CA TRP A 23 -5.12 7.11 -8.07
C TRP A 23 -5.52 8.36 -7.27
N ALA A 24 -5.49 8.29 -5.95
CA ALA A 24 -5.75 9.43 -5.08
C ALA A 24 -4.74 10.56 -5.32
N LEU A 25 -3.45 10.25 -5.49
CA LEU A 25 -2.43 11.23 -5.84
C LEU A 25 -2.78 11.98 -7.14
N LEU A 26 -3.16 11.28 -8.21
CA LEU A 26 -3.50 11.88 -9.50
C LEU A 26 -4.79 12.71 -9.47
N VAL A 27 -5.71 12.39 -8.56
CA VAL A 27 -7.02 13.07 -8.45
C VAL A 27 -6.95 14.25 -7.48
N LEU A 28 -6.30 14.07 -6.33
CA LEU A 28 -6.30 15.02 -5.23
C LEU A 28 -5.19 16.06 -5.34
N ASP A 29 -4.07 15.75 -6.02
CA ASP A 29 -2.93 16.63 -6.13
C ASP A 29 -2.81 17.26 -7.55
N PRO A 30 -3.15 18.55 -7.69
CA PRO A 30 -2.96 19.30 -8.93
C PRO A 30 -1.53 19.24 -9.48
N HIS A 31 -0.52 19.20 -8.60
CA HIS A 31 0.89 19.20 -8.96
C HIS A 31 1.34 17.89 -9.62
N VAL A 32 0.54 16.82 -9.52
CA VAL A 32 0.80 15.55 -10.20
C VAL A 32 -0.20 15.32 -11.32
N GLY A 33 -1.49 15.51 -11.02
CA GLY A 33 -2.57 15.24 -11.94
C GLY A 33 -2.49 16.09 -13.21
N TYR A 34 -2.40 17.41 -13.10
CA TYR A 34 -2.52 18.30 -14.27
C TYR A 34 -1.41 18.15 -15.31
N PHE A 35 -0.21 17.75 -14.90
CA PHE A 35 0.92 17.56 -15.82
C PHE A 35 0.76 16.35 -16.73
N LEU A 36 -0.10 15.39 -16.37
CA LEU A 36 -0.40 14.24 -17.21
C LEU A 36 -1.71 14.44 -17.98
N GLN A 37 -1.62 14.27 -19.30
CA GLN A 37 -2.81 14.12 -20.15
C GLN A 37 -3.67 12.92 -19.68
N PRO A 38 -4.99 12.93 -19.90
CA PRO A 38 -5.89 11.86 -19.45
C PRO A 38 -5.44 10.46 -19.87
N HIS A 39 -4.93 10.31 -21.09
CA HIS A 39 -4.39 9.04 -21.57
C HIS A 39 -3.15 8.60 -20.79
N GLY A 40 -2.24 9.53 -20.48
CA GLY A 40 -1.05 9.26 -19.66
C GLY A 40 -1.40 8.83 -18.24
N ARG A 41 -2.43 9.43 -17.62
CA ARG A 41 -2.93 9.02 -16.30
C ARG A 41 -3.44 7.58 -16.32
N LEU A 42 -4.19 7.21 -17.36
CA LEU A 42 -4.73 5.86 -17.52
C LEU A 42 -3.60 4.83 -17.72
N LEU A 43 -2.60 5.13 -18.56
CA LEU A 43 -1.45 4.26 -18.77
C LEU A 43 -0.65 4.06 -17.47
N LEU A 44 -0.43 5.13 -16.71
CA LEU A 44 0.24 5.06 -15.42
C LEU A 44 -0.53 4.18 -14.42
N LEU A 45 -1.84 4.40 -14.29
CA LEU A 45 -2.69 3.60 -13.41
C LEU A 45 -2.75 2.14 -13.84
N GLY A 46 -2.85 1.87 -15.15
CA GLY A 46 -2.81 0.52 -15.70
C GLY A 46 -1.49 -0.18 -15.41
N MET A 47 -0.36 0.51 -15.59
CA MET A 47 0.96 0.00 -15.25
C MET A 47 1.09 -0.33 -13.76
N VAL A 48 0.66 0.58 -12.87
CA VAL A 48 0.67 0.33 -11.41
C VAL A 48 -0.22 -0.87 -11.07
N ALA A 49 -1.43 -0.94 -11.62
CA ALA A 49 -2.35 -2.06 -11.37
C ALA A 49 -1.76 -3.41 -11.82
N VAL A 50 -1.14 -3.46 -13.00
CA VAL A 50 -0.49 -4.69 -13.48
C VAL A 50 0.64 -5.10 -12.55
N MET A 51 1.49 -4.17 -12.15
CA MET A 51 2.67 -4.46 -11.33
C MET A 51 2.35 -4.76 -9.87
N THR A 52 1.33 -4.14 -9.27
CA THR A 52 1.04 -4.29 -7.83
C THR A 52 -0.12 -5.22 -7.53
N ILE A 53 -0.92 -5.58 -8.54
CA ILE A 53 -2.07 -6.49 -8.38
C ILE A 53 -1.85 -7.75 -9.22
N VAL A 54 -1.77 -7.60 -10.54
CA VAL A 54 -1.80 -8.75 -11.47
C VAL A 54 -0.58 -9.64 -11.26
N PHE A 55 0.64 -9.10 -11.30
CA PHE A 55 1.86 -9.88 -11.14
C PHE A 55 1.99 -10.53 -9.75
N PRO A 56 1.78 -9.83 -8.62
CA PRO A 56 1.75 -10.48 -7.31
C PRO A 56 0.72 -11.61 -7.21
N VAL A 57 -0.51 -11.40 -7.69
CA VAL A 57 -1.56 -12.44 -7.64
C VAL A 57 -1.17 -13.64 -8.47
N LEU A 58 -0.70 -13.45 -9.71
CA LEU A 58 -0.24 -14.56 -10.56
C LEU A 58 0.91 -15.33 -9.90
N SER A 59 1.86 -14.63 -9.28
CA SER A 59 2.96 -15.26 -8.57
C SER A 59 2.48 -16.09 -7.37
N VAL A 60 1.54 -15.58 -6.57
CA VAL A 60 0.96 -16.38 -5.46
C VAL A 60 0.21 -17.60 -6.01
N LEU A 61 -0.55 -17.46 -7.10
CA LEU A 61 -1.25 -18.60 -7.72
C LEU A 61 -0.27 -19.67 -8.24
N MET A 62 0.88 -19.26 -8.78
CA MET A 62 1.94 -20.20 -9.18
C MET A 62 2.57 -20.88 -7.95
N MET A 63 2.83 -20.13 -6.87
CA MET A 63 3.33 -20.68 -5.61
C MET A 63 2.36 -21.66 -4.95
N MET A 64 1.05 -21.45 -5.14
CA MET A 64 0.03 -22.40 -4.69
C MET A 64 0.13 -23.72 -5.44
N ARG A 65 0.37 -23.68 -6.76
CA ARG A 65 0.53 -24.91 -7.58
C ARG A 65 1.76 -25.71 -7.21
N THR A 66 2.82 -25.06 -6.72
CA THR A 66 4.04 -25.74 -6.25
C THR A 66 3.98 -26.17 -4.79
N GLY A 67 2.89 -25.85 -4.06
CA GLY A 67 2.74 -26.16 -2.64
C GLY A 67 3.52 -25.25 -1.70
N LEU A 68 4.17 -24.19 -2.22
CA LEU A 68 4.90 -23.21 -1.40
C LEU A 68 3.93 -22.36 -0.54
N VAL A 69 2.72 -22.15 -1.04
CA VAL A 69 1.66 -21.40 -0.38
C VAL A 69 0.38 -22.23 -0.33
N SER A 70 -0.32 -22.26 0.80
CA SER A 70 -1.56 -23.02 0.96
C SER A 70 -2.80 -22.34 0.37
N SER A 71 -2.89 -21.01 0.43
CA SER A 71 -4.01 -20.24 -0.12
C SER A 71 -3.63 -18.78 -0.41
N LEU A 72 -4.48 -18.06 -1.15
CA LEU A 72 -4.33 -16.63 -1.39
C LEU A 72 -4.33 -15.79 -0.10
N GLU A 73 -4.90 -16.31 1.00
CA GLU A 73 -4.99 -15.60 2.28
C GLU A 73 -3.68 -15.68 3.10
N LEU A 74 -2.73 -16.53 2.70
CA LEU A 74 -1.42 -16.70 3.36
C LEU A 74 -1.56 -16.87 4.88
N PRO A 75 -2.29 -17.90 5.35
CA PRO A 75 -2.63 -18.07 6.76
C PRO A 75 -1.39 -18.28 7.63
N ARG A 76 -0.32 -18.88 7.09
CA ARG A 76 0.93 -19.13 7.80
C ARG A 76 1.93 -18.01 7.55
N ARG A 77 2.66 -17.57 8.57
CA ARG A 77 3.63 -16.47 8.43
C ARG A 77 4.80 -16.85 7.51
N GLU A 78 5.16 -18.13 7.50
CA GLU A 78 6.26 -18.70 6.71
C GLU A 78 5.97 -18.59 5.20
N GLU A 79 4.69 -18.64 4.82
CA GLU A 79 4.23 -18.50 3.43
C GLU A 79 4.31 -17.06 2.91
N ARG A 80 4.48 -16.06 3.78
CA ARG A 80 4.40 -14.64 3.41
C ARG A 80 5.70 -14.08 2.86
N MET A 81 6.84 -14.69 3.17
CA MET A 81 8.14 -14.15 2.76
C MET A 81 8.29 -14.11 1.24
N ALA A 82 7.98 -15.21 0.55
CA ALA A 82 8.08 -15.26 -0.91
C ALA A 82 7.13 -14.25 -1.60
N PRO A 83 5.83 -14.15 -1.24
CA PRO A 83 4.95 -13.08 -1.72
C PRO A 83 5.46 -11.66 -1.43
N TYR A 84 6.05 -11.39 -0.27
CA TYR A 84 6.63 -10.08 0.03
C TYR A 84 7.83 -9.76 -0.85
N LEU A 85 8.74 -10.71 -1.05
CA LEU A 85 9.89 -10.52 -1.94
C LEU A 85 9.47 -10.27 -3.39
N MET A 86 8.46 -10.99 -3.88
CA MET A 86 7.88 -10.72 -5.21
C MET A 86 7.25 -9.33 -5.27
N THR A 87 6.53 -8.93 -4.23
CA THR A 87 5.92 -7.58 -4.15
C THR A 87 6.99 -6.49 -4.14
N LEU A 88 8.12 -6.70 -3.43
CA LEU A 88 9.27 -5.79 -3.46
C LEU A 88 9.93 -5.75 -4.85
N LEU A 89 10.06 -6.87 -5.53
CA LEU A 89 10.61 -6.94 -6.88
C LEU A 89 9.76 -6.14 -7.87
N TYR A 90 8.46 -6.43 -7.97
CA TYR A 90 7.55 -5.73 -8.89
C TYR A 90 7.35 -4.27 -8.48
N GLY A 91 7.35 -3.99 -7.18
CA GLY A 91 7.29 -2.65 -6.66
C GLY A 91 8.56 -1.85 -6.98
N GLY A 92 9.74 -2.47 -6.93
CA GLY A 92 11.01 -1.87 -7.37
C GLY A 92 11.02 -1.59 -8.87
N MET A 93 10.51 -2.52 -9.68
CA MET A 93 10.30 -2.29 -11.13
C MET A 93 9.33 -1.13 -11.38
N THR A 94 8.26 -1.05 -10.58
CA THR A 94 7.30 0.07 -10.65
C THR A 94 8.00 1.39 -10.35
N LEU A 95 8.76 1.48 -9.26
CA LEU A 95 9.52 2.67 -8.91
C LEU A 95 10.51 3.06 -10.03
N TYR A 96 11.21 2.09 -10.62
CA TYR A 96 12.07 2.34 -11.77
C TYR A 96 11.30 2.94 -12.95
N LEU A 97 10.14 2.38 -13.32
CA LEU A 97 9.31 2.90 -14.40
C LEU A 97 8.74 4.29 -14.09
N LEU A 98 8.40 4.56 -12.83
CA LEU A 98 8.01 5.89 -12.39
C LEU A 98 9.14 6.90 -12.65
N PHE A 99 10.39 6.60 -12.26
CA PHE A 99 11.55 7.48 -12.53
C PHE A 99 11.80 7.74 -14.03
N ARG A 100 11.29 6.87 -14.91
CA ARG A 100 11.37 7.05 -16.38
C ARG A 100 10.21 7.86 -16.95
N THR A 101 9.21 8.17 -16.13
CA THR A 101 8.04 8.99 -16.48
C THR A 101 8.29 10.41 -15.97
N PRO A 102 7.96 11.49 -16.70
CA PRO A 102 8.12 12.87 -16.22
C PRO A 102 7.03 13.23 -15.19
N LEU A 103 7.05 12.57 -14.03
CA LEU A 103 6.16 12.83 -12.90
C LEU A 103 6.77 13.81 -11.89
N HIS A 104 5.91 14.42 -11.10
CA HIS A 104 6.34 15.18 -9.93
C HIS A 104 7.11 14.27 -8.94
N PRO A 105 8.23 14.74 -8.35
CA PRO A 105 9.07 13.93 -7.45
C PRO A 105 8.33 13.25 -6.29
N ILE A 106 7.23 13.85 -5.84
CA ILE A 106 6.38 13.31 -4.78
C ILE A 106 5.85 11.90 -5.09
N ALA A 107 5.65 11.56 -6.37
CA ALA A 107 5.21 10.23 -6.79
C ALA A 107 6.29 9.16 -6.54
N TYR A 108 7.55 9.49 -6.78
CA TYR A 108 8.68 8.60 -6.50
C TYR A 108 8.89 8.43 -4.99
N ALA A 109 8.76 9.53 -4.25
CA ALA A 109 8.86 9.55 -2.80
C ALA A 109 7.78 8.69 -2.14
N LEU A 110 6.53 8.81 -2.60
CA LEU A 110 5.42 7.93 -2.20
C LEU A 110 5.76 6.46 -2.44
N PHE A 111 6.18 6.11 -3.66
CA PHE A 111 6.44 4.71 -3.99
C PHE A 111 7.66 4.15 -3.24
N THR A 112 8.65 4.98 -2.95
CA THR A 112 9.78 4.65 -2.07
C THR A 112 9.27 4.34 -0.65
N GLY A 113 8.40 5.18 -0.09
CA GLY A 113 7.78 4.93 1.21
C GLY A 113 6.95 3.65 1.26
N ILE A 114 6.21 3.34 0.19
CA ILE A 114 5.49 2.06 0.03
C ILE A 114 6.47 0.88 0.07
N LEU A 115 7.59 0.93 -0.66
CA LEU A 115 8.59 -0.14 -0.65
C LEU A 115 9.29 -0.27 0.70
N CYS A 116 9.59 0.83 1.37
CA CYS A 116 10.11 0.82 2.74
C CYS A 116 9.14 0.14 3.71
N ALA A 117 7.84 0.44 3.63
CA ALA A 117 6.82 -0.19 4.45
C ALA A 117 6.74 -1.70 4.22
N ILE A 118 6.79 -2.14 2.95
CA ILE A 118 6.79 -3.56 2.59
C ILE A 118 8.08 -4.23 3.07
N ALA A 119 9.24 -3.61 2.91
CA ALA A 119 10.53 -4.15 3.34
C ALA A 119 10.59 -4.32 4.87
N ILE A 120 10.14 -3.31 5.63
CA ILE A 120 10.04 -3.41 7.09
C ILE A 120 9.05 -4.52 7.49
N SER A 121 7.91 -4.61 6.80
CA SER A 121 6.92 -5.67 7.07
C SER A 121 7.47 -7.07 6.77
N ALA A 122 8.22 -7.22 5.67
CA ALA A 122 8.89 -8.45 5.31
C ALA A 122 9.93 -8.83 6.37
N SER A 123 10.72 -7.86 6.86
CA SER A 123 11.68 -8.09 7.94
C SER A 123 10.98 -8.50 9.24
N ILE A 124 9.86 -7.91 9.63
CA ILE A 124 9.18 -8.26 10.90
C ILE A 124 8.49 -9.64 10.84
N THR A 125 7.95 -10.00 9.67
CA THR A 125 7.03 -11.16 9.50
C THR A 125 7.56 -12.53 9.96
N PRO A 126 8.84 -12.89 9.77
CA PRO A 126 9.40 -14.16 10.25
C PRO A 126 9.19 -14.37 11.76
N TRP A 127 9.27 -13.30 12.55
CA TRP A 127 9.15 -13.37 14.00
C TRP A 127 7.73 -13.05 14.47
N TRP A 128 7.06 -12.11 13.82
CA TRP A 128 5.76 -11.61 14.26
C TRP A 128 4.85 -11.26 13.09
N LYS A 129 3.64 -11.85 13.05
CA LYS A 129 2.68 -11.77 11.94
C LYS A 129 2.01 -10.39 11.84
N ILE A 130 2.78 -9.36 11.49
CA ILE A 130 2.29 -8.00 11.26
C ILE A 130 1.15 -7.99 10.23
N SER A 131 0.17 -7.09 10.44
CA SER A 131 -1.00 -7.00 9.55
C SER A 131 -0.68 -6.20 8.29
N ALA A 132 -0.45 -6.89 7.18
CA ALA A 132 -0.24 -6.26 5.85
C ALA A 132 -1.39 -5.32 5.45
N HIS A 133 -2.63 -5.65 5.84
CA HIS A 133 -3.81 -4.80 5.58
C HIS A 133 -3.66 -3.45 6.28
N MET A 134 -3.17 -3.47 7.53
CA MET A 134 -2.94 -2.24 8.28
C MET A 134 -1.74 -1.46 7.75
N VAL A 135 -0.68 -2.14 7.29
CA VAL A 135 0.45 -1.49 6.59
C VAL A 135 -0.04 -0.76 5.34
N GLY A 136 -0.90 -1.41 4.55
CA GLY A 136 -1.48 -0.83 3.34
C GLY A 136 -2.30 0.43 3.61
N ILE A 137 -3.35 0.33 4.45
CA ILE A 137 -4.21 1.50 4.76
C ILE A 137 -3.45 2.58 5.54
N GLY A 138 -2.51 2.19 6.41
CA GLY A 138 -1.61 3.13 7.09
C GLY A 138 -0.75 3.88 6.08
N GLY A 139 -0.22 3.21 5.06
CA GLY A 139 0.51 3.84 3.97
C GLY A 139 -0.32 4.85 3.18
N PHE A 140 -1.60 4.55 2.95
CA PHE A 140 -2.52 5.50 2.31
C PHE A 140 -2.78 6.72 3.19
N VAL A 141 -2.99 6.54 4.50
CA VAL A 141 -3.13 7.65 5.46
C VAL A 141 -1.85 8.51 5.51
N GLY A 142 -0.67 7.89 5.60
CA GLY A 142 0.60 8.61 5.61
C GLY A 142 0.84 9.40 4.33
N MET A 143 0.42 8.86 3.17
CA MET A 143 0.45 9.58 1.90
C MET A 143 -0.44 10.82 1.92
N LEU A 144 -1.68 10.74 2.41
CA LEU A 144 -2.56 11.91 2.49
C LEU A 144 -1.98 13.00 3.41
N PHE A 145 -1.43 12.63 4.55
CA PHE A 145 -0.71 13.57 5.42
C PHE A 145 0.52 14.17 4.74
N GLY A 146 1.24 13.37 3.95
CA GLY A 146 2.39 13.82 3.17
C GLY A 146 1.99 14.88 2.15
N LEU A 147 0.89 14.67 1.42
CA LEU A 147 0.36 15.64 0.46
C LEU A 147 -0.12 16.93 1.13
N TRP A 148 -0.84 16.82 2.26
CA TRP A 148 -1.25 17.96 3.06
C TRP A 148 -0.04 18.78 3.52
N PHE A 149 1.00 18.12 4.02
CA PHE A 149 2.19 18.79 4.54
C PHE A 149 3.04 19.43 3.43
N VAL A 150 3.31 18.69 2.35
CA VAL A 150 4.27 19.10 1.31
C VAL A 150 3.66 20.12 0.34
N HIS A 151 2.40 19.96 -0.05
CA HIS A 151 1.73 20.83 -1.04
C HIS A 151 0.64 21.72 -0.44
N GLY A 152 0.38 21.65 0.88
CA GLY A 152 -0.61 22.51 1.54
C GLY A 152 -2.05 22.25 1.09
N LEU A 153 -2.34 21.05 0.57
CA LEU A 153 -3.66 20.70 0.03
C LEU A 153 -4.70 20.57 1.14
N ASP A 154 -5.92 21.08 0.94
CA ASP A 154 -7.03 20.85 1.87
C ASP A 154 -7.56 19.40 1.74
N LEU A 155 -6.96 18.51 2.53
CA LEU A 155 -7.27 17.09 2.56
C LEU A 155 -7.95 16.64 3.86
N PHE A 156 -8.55 17.56 4.60
CA PHE A 156 -9.18 17.24 5.89
C PHE A 156 -10.23 16.11 5.75
N ALA A 157 -11.17 16.25 4.81
CA ALA A 157 -12.21 15.24 4.61
C ALA A 157 -11.65 13.88 4.12
N PRO A 158 -10.77 13.81 3.10
CA PRO A 158 -10.09 12.56 2.74
C PRO A 158 -9.33 11.88 3.88
N ILE A 159 -8.61 12.65 4.70
CA ILE A 159 -7.84 12.12 5.84
C ILE A 159 -8.77 11.52 6.89
N VAL A 160 -9.83 12.23 7.28
CA VAL A 160 -10.82 11.72 8.24
C VAL A 160 -11.46 10.44 7.71
N ALA A 161 -11.88 10.41 6.45
CA ALA A 161 -12.44 9.22 5.82
C ALA A 161 -11.45 8.04 5.84
N ALA A 162 -10.18 8.27 5.49
CA ALA A 162 -9.14 7.24 5.49
C ALA A 162 -8.87 6.69 6.90
N ILE A 163 -8.86 7.53 7.94
CA ILE A 163 -8.70 7.10 9.33
C ILE A 163 -9.90 6.26 9.80
N LEU A 164 -11.13 6.66 9.47
CA LEU A 164 -12.33 5.88 9.79
C LEU A 164 -12.32 4.52 9.09
N LEU A 165 -11.92 4.47 7.81
CA LEU A 165 -11.74 3.22 7.07
C LEU A 165 -10.63 2.36 7.67
N ALA A 166 -9.52 2.95 8.11
CA ALA A 166 -8.45 2.23 8.80
C ALA A 166 -8.93 1.60 10.11
N GLY A 167 -9.73 2.32 10.89
CA GLY A 167 -10.37 1.79 12.11
C GLY A 167 -11.31 0.62 11.82
N ALA A 168 -12.20 0.78 10.84
CA ALA A 168 -13.11 -0.29 10.41
C ALA A 168 -12.37 -1.52 9.87
N LEU A 169 -11.27 -1.32 9.13
CA LEU A 169 -10.42 -2.39 8.64
C LEU A 169 -9.69 -3.09 9.80
N ALA A 170 -9.16 -2.34 10.76
CA ALA A 170 -8.52 -2.90 11.96
C ALA A 170 -9.49 -3.82 12.71
N THR A 171 -10.72 -3.36 12.97
CA THR A 171 -11.77 -4.18 13.57
C THR A 171 -12.06 -5.42 12.73
N SER A 172 -12.13 -5.28 11.40
CA SER A 172 -12.36 -6.41 10.51
C SER A 172 -11.25 -7.46 10.59
N ARG A 173 -9.98 -7.04 10.67
CA ARG A 173 -8.84 -7.97 10.83
C ARG A 173 -8.83 -8.67 12.19
N LEU A 174 -9.27 -8.00 13.25
CA LEU A 174 -9.41 -8.61 14.57
C LEU A 174 -10.57 -9.63 14.61
N LEU A 175 -11.64 -9.40 13.84
CA LEU A 175 -12.82 -10.28 13.82
C LEU A 175 -12.71 -11.47 12.85
N THR A 176 -11.96 -11.33 11.76
CA THR A 176 -11.94 -12.32 10.66
C THR A 176 -10.60 -13.03 10.51
N SER A 177 -9.61 -12.70 11.33
CA SER A 177 -8.28 -13.30 11.27
C SER A 177 -7.69 -13.43 12.66
N ASP A 178 -6.58 -14.13 12.76
CA ASP A 178 -5.79 -14.40 13.96
C ASP A 178 -4.87 -13.22 14.35
N HIS A 179 -5.26 -11.99 14.00
CA HIS A 179 -4.46 -10.80 14.30
C HIS A 179 -4.72 -10.26 15.70
N THR A 180 -3.71 -9.66 16.31
CA THR A 180 -3.83 -8.97 17.60
C THR A 180 -3.90 -7.44 17.42
N HIS A 181 -4.34 -6.74 18.48
CA HIS A 181 -4.34 -5.27 18.52
C HIS A 181 -2.95 -4.68 18.24
N ALA A 182 -1.89 -5.28 18.80
CA ALA A 182 -0.53 -4.84 18.55
C ALA A 182 -0.13 -5.02 17.08
N GLN A 183 -0.46 -6.17 16.45
CA GLN A 183 -0.12 -6.42 15.04
C GLN A 183 -0.83 -5.46 14.07
N THR A 184 -2.05 -5.05 14.43
CA THR A 184 -2.82 -4.07 13.63
C THR A 184 -2.29 -2.66 13.83
N LEU A 185 -2.03 -2.24 15.07
CA LEU A 185 -1.49 -0.91 15.37
C LEU A 185 -0.09 -0.71 14.79
N VAL A 186 0.82 -1.66 14.99
CA VAL A 186 2.19 -1.56 14.44
C VAL A 186 2.16 -1.60 12.92
N GLY A 187 1.28 -2.42 12.32
CA GLY A 187 1.08 -2.40 10.87
C GLY A 187 0.70 -1.01 10.36
N ALA A 188 -0.31 -0.38 10.97
CA ALA A 188 -0.74 0.97 10.61
C ALA A 188 0.39 2.00 10.78
N ALA A 189 1.10 1.96 11.91
CA ALA A 189 2.21 2.85 12.19
C ALA A 189 3.35 2.73 11.17
N VAL A 190 3.76 1.50 10.82
CA VAL A 190 4.79 1.25 9.79
C VAL A 190 4.36 1.88 8.46
N GLY A 191 3.12 1.64 8.02
CA GLY A 191 2.59 2.23 6.80
C GLY A 191 2.64 3.75 6.81
N VAL A 192 2.09 4.38 7.86
CA VAL A 192 2.03 5.84 8.00
C VAL A 192 3.43 6.43 8.01
N LEU A 193 4.30 5.95 8.88
CA LEU A 193 5.64 6.53 9.08
C LEU A 193 6.51 6.40 7.84
N CYS A 194 6.46 5.27 7.14
CA CYS A 194 7.28 5.07 5.93
C CYS A 194 6.83 5.96 4.78
N THR A 195 5.52 6.04 4.51
CA THR A 195 5.00 6.86 3.40
C THR A 195 5.08 8.35 3.67
N PHE A 196 4.64 8.78 4.86
CA PHE A 196 4.77 10.18 5.29
C PHE A 196 6.23 10.61 5.33
N GLY A 197 7.08 9.82 6.01
CA GLY A 197 8.50 10.14 6.15
C GLY A 197 9.21 10.23 4.81
N ALA A 198 8.98 9.28 3.89
CA ALA A 198 9.59 9.32 2.56
C ALA A 198 9.16 10.54 1.73
N MET A 199 7.91 11.00 1.87
CA MET A 199 7.39 12.16 1.15
C MET A 199 7.89 13.49 1.73
N VAL A 200 8.08 13.57 3.05
CA VAL A 200 8.48 14.82 3.74
C VAL A 200 9.98 15.01 3.80
N LEU A 201 10.77 13.93 3.92
CA LEU A 201 12.23 14.02 4.08
C LEU A 201 12.93 14.88 3.00
N PRO A 202 12.57 14.80 1.70
CA PRO A 202 13.17 15.64 0.66
C PRO A 202 12.91 17.16 0.83
N MET A 203 11.94 17.56 1.66
CA MET A 203 11.60 18.97 1.90
C MET A 203 12.36 19.59 3.08
N LEU A 204 13.10 18.77 3.83
CA LEU A 204 13.85 19.20 5.02
C LEU A 204 15.32 19.56 4.73
N GLY A 205 15.73 19.57 3.46
CA GLY A 205 17.09 19.82 3.00
C GLY A 205 17.16 20.87 1.90
#